data_AF-W7Z1H3-F1
#
_entry.id   AF-W7Z1H3-F1
#
_cell.length_a   1.000
_cell.length_b   1.000
_cell.length_c   1.000
_cell.angle_alpha   90.00
_cell.angle_beta   90.00
_cell.angle_gamma   90.00
#
_symmetry.space_group_name_H-M   'P 1'
#
loop_
_entity.id
_entity.type
_entity.pdbx_description
1 polymer ?
#
loop_
_entity_poly.entity_id
_entity_poly.type
_entity_poly.pdbx_seq_one_letter_code
_entity_poly.pdbx_strand_id
1 'polypeptide(L)'
;MSTLWSAVYKVFFDKIQKDTEFFAYNNIPNQEAFEIALERSKGYLKEAVSQLTLCCSPDINFNDYDDVAEVFNFELTNVEIDLLAELMRERYFDKDLSLLKAFQVRFSPKDLNVFSPAAERNTFTSMLKDIKKDNELSISRYISRDRTTGKLKIINFSQYYND
;
A
#
# COMPACT_ATOMS: atom_id res chain seq x y z
N MET A 1 -20.13 7.43 -10.92
CA MET A 1 -19.20 6.58 -11.70
C MET A 1 -18.43 5.72 -10.71
N SER A 2 -17.99 4.53 -11.11
CA SER A 2 -17.24 3.57 -10.28
C SER A 2 -15.80 3.42 -10.79
N THR A 3 -14.90 2.91 -9.94
CA THR A 3 -13.51 2.62 -10.32
C THR A 3 -13.16 1.15 -10.09
N LEU A 4 -12.66 0.49 -11.12
CA LEU A 4 -12.15 -0.88 -11.04
C LEU A 4 -10.87 -0.94 -10.20
N TRP A 5 -10.71 -1.99 -9.39
CA TRP A 5 -9.50 -2.23 -8.63
C TRP A 5 -8.25 -2.38 -9.49
N SER A 6 -8.43 -2.88 -10.73
CA SER A 6 -7.34 -2.98 -11.72
C SER A 6 -6.64 -1.65 -12.00
N ALA A 7 -7.33 -0.51 -11.85
CA ALA A 7 -6.72 0.81 -11.97
C ALA A 7 -5.67 1.05 -10.87
N VAL A 8 -5.95 0.61 -9.64
CA VAL A 8 -5.02 0.68 -8.50
C VAL A 8 -3.91 -0.35 -8.65
N TYR A 9 -4.24 -1.57 -9.04
CA TYR A 9 -3.26 -2.64 -9.24
C TYR A 9 -2.19 -2.28 -10.26
N LYS A 10 -2.59 -1.64 -11.37
CA LYS A 10 -1.63 -1.16 -12.37
C LYS A 10 -0.57 -0.24 -11.74
N VAL A 11 -1.00 0.76 -10.98
CA VAL A 11 -0.08 1.71 -10.33
C VAL A 11 0.76 1.02 -9.24
N PHE A 12 0.18 0.10 -8.48
CA PHE A 12 0.91 -0.71 -7.51
C PHE A 12 2.00 -1.56 -8.18
N PHE A 13 1.66 -2.28 -9.25
CA PHE A 13 2.62 -3.09 -10.00
C PHE A 13 3.73 -2.26 -10.63
N ASP A 14 3.43 -1.08 -11.18
CA ASP A 14 4.44 -0.17 -11.72
C ASP A 14 5.45 0.27 -10.64
N LYS A 15 5.00 0.47 -9.39
CA LYS A 15 5.85 0.86 -8.26
C LYS A 15 6.78 -0.25 -7.77
N ILE A 16 6.36 -1.51 -7.92
CA ILE A 16 7.17 -2.69 -7.54
C ILE A 16 7.83 -3.37 -8.74
N GLN A 17 7.67 -2.84 -9.97
CA GLN A 17 8.11 -3.50 -11.20
C GLN A 17 9.61 -3.81 -11.27
N LYS A 18 10.44 -3.03 -10.56
CA LYS A 18 11.89 -3.26 -10.46
C LYS A 18 12.29 -4.33 -9.45
N ASP A 19 11.33 -4.82 -8.67
CA ASP A 19 11.51 -5.99 -7.81
C ASP A 19 11.39 -7.25 -8.68
N THR A 20 12.54 -7.72 -9.16
CA THR A 20 12.65 -8.93 -9.97
C THR A 20 12.11 -10.18 -9.26
N GLU A 21 12.01 -10.20 -7.92
CA GLU A 21 11.49 -11.35 -7.17
C GLU A 21 9.95 -11.42 -7.18
N PHE A 22 9.25 -10.29 -7.35
CA PHE A 22 7.78 -10.27 -7.36
C PHE A 22 7.18 -11.08 -8.53
N PHE A 23 7.86 -11.09 -9.68
CA PHE A 23 7.43 -11.81 -10.88
C PHE A 23 8.20 -13.10 -11.13
N ALA A 24 9.35 -13.32 -10.46
CA ALA A 24 10.15 -14.52 -10.59
C ALA A 24 9.65 -15.63 -9.64
N TYR A 25 8.46 -16.16 -9.91
CA TYR A 25 8.06 -17.44 -9.32
C TYR A 25 8.84 -18.55 -10.01
N ASN A 26 9.96 -18.96 -9.41
CA ASN A 26 10.77 -20.09 -9.86
C ASN A 26 9.87 -21.26 -10.34
N ASN A 27 9.94 -21.60 -11.64
CA ASN A 27 9.25 -22.70 -12.33
C ASN A 27 7.72 -22.62 -12.54
N ILE A 28 7.06 -21.46 -12.40
CA ILE A 28 5.63 -21.30 -12.72
C ILE A 28 5.47 -20.58 -14.08
N PRO A 29 4.52 -20.97 -14.96
CA PRO A 29 4.20 -20.20 -16.17
C PRO A 29 3.82 -18.76 -15.82
N ASN A 30 4.29 -17.78 -16.60
CA ASN A 30 4.08 -16.35 -16.35
C ASN A 30 2.62 -15.96 -16.06
N GLN A 31 1.66 -16.70 -16.61
CA GLN A 31 0.23 -16.45 -16.44
C GLN A 31 -0.29 -16.88 -15.05
N GLU A 32 0.09 -18.07 -14.58
CA GLU A 32 -0.30 -18.58 -13.25
C GLU A 32 0.38 -17.77 -12.12
N ALA A 33 1.63 -17.36 -12.34
CA ALA A 33 2.34 -16.42 -11.46
C ALA A 33 1.62 -15.07 -11.35
N PHE A 34 1.10 -14.56 -12.47
CA PHE A 34 0.36 -13.30 -12.52
C PHE A 34 -1.01 -13.39 -11.82
N GLU A 35 -1.72 -14.51 -11.96
CA GLU A 35 -2.98 -14.77 -11.26
C GLU A 35 -2.78 -14.81 -9.73
N ILE A 36 -1.70 -15.46 -9.27
CA ILE A 36 -1.32 -15.45 -7.85
C ILE A 36 -1.00 -14.03 -7.37
N ALA A 37 -0.28 -13.25 -8.16
CA ALA A 37 0.04 -11.85 -7.83
C ALA A 37 -1.23 -10.98 -7.74
N LEU A 38 -2.19 -11.16 -8.65
CA LEU A 38 -3.49 -10.50 -8.59
C LEU A 38 -4.26 -10.86 -7.32
N GLU A 39 -4.35 -12.15 -6.99
CA GLU A 39 -5.07 -12.59 -5.79
C GLU A 39 -4.44 -12.02 -4.51
N ARG A 40 -3.11 -11.99 -4.42
CA ARG A 40 -2.41 -11.32 -3.30
C ARG A 40 -2.69 -9.82 -3.26
N SER A 41 -2.76 -9.17 -4.42
CA SER A 41 -3.04 -7.74 -4.53
C SER A 41 -4.43 -7.36 -4.01
N LYS A 42 -5.41 -8.26 -4.12
CA LYS A 42 -6.73 -8.07 -3.46
C LYS A 42 -6.58 -7.94 -1.95
N GLY A 43 -5.81 -8.83 -1.34
CA GLY A 43 -5.50 -8.77 0.09
C GLY A 43 -4.83 -7.45 0.47
N TYR A 44 -3.81 -7.04 -0.28
CA TYR A 44 -3.09 -5.79 -0.02
C TYR A 44 -4.00 -4.57 -0.16
N LEU A 45 -4.91 -4.54 -1.13
CA LEU A 45 -5.84 -3.42 -1.31
C LEU A 45 -6.81 -3.31 -0.12
N LYS A 46 -7.35 -4.44 0.36
CA LYS A 46 -8.25 -4.44 1.53
C LYS A 46 -7.52 -4.01 2.80
N GLU A 47 -6.28 -4.46 2.99
CA GLU A 47 -5.42 -4.03 4.10
C GLU A 47 -5.07 -2.53 4.00
N ALA A 48 -4.83 -2.01 2.79
CA ALA A 48 -4.59 -0.59 2.53
C ALA A 48 -5.82 0.28 2.84
N VAL A 49 -7.01 -0.13 2.40
CA VAL A 49 -8.28 0.55 2.73
C VAL A 49 -8.53 0.55 4.23
N SER A 50 -8.29 -0.59 4.90
CA SER A 50 -8.42 -0.70 6.36
C SER A 50 -7.45 0.24 7.09
N GLN A 51 -6.19 0.33 6.63
CA GLN A 51 -5.22 1.26 7.18
C GLN A 51 -5.65 2.71 7.01
N LEU A 52 -6.07 3.10 5.80
CA LEU A 52 -6.50 4.47 5.52
C LEU A 52 -7.66 4.87 6.44
N THR A 53 -8.66 4.01 6.57
CA THR A 53 -9.87 4.25 7.37
C THR A 53 -9.62 4.20 8.88
N LEU A 54 -8.57 3.51 9.34
CA LEU A 54 -8.12 3.54 10.73
C LEU A 54 -7.32 4.80 11.06
N CYS A 55 -6.49 5.27 10.12
CA CYS A 55 -5.59 6.40 10.34
C CYS A 55 -6.29 7.75 10.15
N CYS A 56 -7.39 7.81 9.40
CA CYS A 56 -8.07 9.05 9.13
C CYS A 56 -9.58 8.86 8.89
N SER A 57 -10.32 9.97 8.90
CA SER A 57 -11.74 10.01 8.51
C SER A 57 -11.85 10.67 7.13
N PRO A 58 -11.71 9.91 6.03
CA PRO A 58 -11.81 10.44 4.68
C PRO A 58 -13.24 10.93 4.37
N ASP A 59 -13.36 11.87 3.44
CA ASP A 59 -14.67 12.44 3.05
C ASP A 59 -15.57 11.42 2.34
N ILE A 60 -14.96 10.34 1.83
CA ILE A 60 -15.63 9.24 1.13
C ILE A 60 -15.38 7.93 1.87
N ASN A 61 -16.36 7.03 1.83
CA ASN A 61 -16.22 5.72 2.44
C ASN A 61 -15.43 4.77 1.53
N PHE A 62 -14.13 4.60 1.79
CA PHE A 62 -13.31 3.62 1.05
C PHE A 62 -13.73 2.16 1.25
N ASN A 63 -14.61 1.85 2.22
CA ASN A 63 -15.20 0.51 2.36
C ASN A 63 -16.43 0.29 1.46
N ASP A 64 -16.83 1.29 0.66
CA ASP A 64 -17.92 1.15 -0.30
C ASP A 64 -17.41 0.56 -1.63
N TYR A 65 -17.20 -0.76 -1.61
CA TYR A 65 -16.76 -1.55 -2.76
C TYR A 65 -17.55 -2.86 -2.89
N ASP A 66 -17.51 -3.45 -4.09
CA ASP A 66 -18.01 -4.79 -4.37
C ASP A 66 -16.82 -5.73 -4.61
N ASP A 67 -16.64 -6.69 -3.70
CA ASP A 67 -15.58 -7.70 -3.74
C ASP A 67 -15.71 -8.66 -4.94
N VAL A 68 -16.93 -8.93 -5.40
CA VAL A 68 -17.21 -9.87 -6.49
C VAL A 68 -16.97 -9.20 -7.83
N ALA A 69 -17.40 -7.95 -7.97
CA ALA A 69 -17.18 -7.16 -9.18
C ALA A 69 -15.81 -6.45 -9.20
N GLU A 70 -15.06 -6.46 -8.09
CA GLU A 70 -13.75 -5.81 -7.93
C GLU A 70 -13.76 -4.32 -8.30
N VAL A 71 -14.76 -3.61 -7.76
CA VAL A 71 -14.99 -2.18 -8.01
C VAL A 71 -15.21 -1.42 -6.71
N PHE A 72 -14.72 -0.18 -6.66
CA PHE A 72 -15.25 0.83 -5.76
C PHE A 72 -16.56 1.37 -6.32
N ASN A 73 -17.59 1.53 -5.49
CA ASN A 73 -18.89 2.05 -5.89
C ASN A 73 -18.89 3.56 -6.16
N PHE A 74 -17.73 4.19 -5.96
CA PHE A 74 -17.45 5.58 -6.24
C PHE A 74 -16.24 5.70 -7.17
N GLU A 75 -16.05 6.89 -7.71
CA GLU A 75 -14.93 7.20 -8.58
C GLU A 75 -13.73 7.62 -7.75
N LEU A 76 -12.58 6.98 -7.92
CA LEU A 76 -11.31 7.40 -7.34
C LEU A 76 -10.65 8.46 -8.20
N THR A 77 -10.05 9.47 -7.57
CA THR A 77 -9.13 10.39 -8.22
C THR A 77 -7.75 9.75 -8.41
N ASN A 78 -6.93 10.29 -9.30
CA ASN A 78 -5.55 9.83 -9.48
C ASN A 78 -4.72 9.90 -8.18
N VAL A 79 -5.00 10.87 -7.30
CA VAL A 79 -4.34 10.99 -6.00
C VAL A 79 -4.74 9.84 -5.08
N GLU A 80 -6.01 9.45 -5.08
CA GLU A 80 -6.52 8.34 -4.27
C GLU A 80 -6.01 7.00 -4.79
N ILE A 81 -5.92 6.83 -6.11
CA ILE A 81 -5.32 5.65 -6.75
C ILE A 81 -3.85 5.51 -6.33
N ASP A 82 -3.07 6.60 -6.42
CA ASP A 82 -1.65 6.59 -6.04
C ASP A 82 -1.46 6.33 -4.54
N LEU A 83 -2.27 6.95 -3.69
CA LEU A 83 -2.26 6.73 -2.24
C LEU A 83 -2.54 5.27 -1.89
N LEU A 84 -3.60 4.67 -2.45
CA LEU A 84 -3.92 3.26 -2.23
C LEU A 84 -2.79 2.35 -2.70
N ALA A 85 -2.19 2.63 -3.86
CA ALA A 85 -1.06 1.86 -4.38
C ALA A 85 0.18 1.94 -3.47
N GLU A 86 0.49 3.09 -2.87
CA GLU A 86 1.57 3.25 -1.90
C GLU A 86 1.31 2.50 -0.58
N LEU A 87 0.07 2.50 -0.10
CA LEU A 87 -0.33 1.71 1.06
C LEU A 87 -0.27 0.20 0.77
N MET A 88 -0.64 -0.23 -0.44
CA MET A 88 -0.46 -1.61 -0.89
C MET A 88 1.03 -2.01 -0.90
N ARG A 89 1.91 -1.12 -1.34
CA ARG A 89 3.37 -1.33 -1.33
C ARG A 89 3.92 -1.50 0.08
N GLU A 90 3.44 -0.74 1.05
CA GLU A 90 3.79 -0.95 2.45
C GLU A 90 3.37 -2.35 2.93
N ARG A 91 2.16 -2.80 2.61
CA ARG A 91 1.65 -4.12 3.00
C ARG A 91 2.44 -5.25 2.36
N TYR A 92 2.85 -5.09 1.11
CA TYR A 92 3.74 -6.02 0.43
C TYR A 92 5.05 -6.21 1.23
N PHE A 93 5.78 -5.14 1.53
CA PHE A 93 7.04 -5.22 2.26
C PHE A 93 6.89 -5.66 3.74
N ASP A 94 5.75 -5.39 4.37
CA ASP A 94 5.46 -5.90 5.73
C ASP A 94 5.38 -7.44 5.76
N LYS A 95 4.91 -8.09 4.69
CA LYS A 95 4.90 -9.56 4.61
C LYS A 95 6.32 -10.11 4.44
N ASP A 96 7.19 -9.44 3.69
CA ASP A 96 8.59 -9.85 3.53
C ASP A 96 9.39 -9.70 4.83
N LEU A 97 9.08 -8.69 5.65
CA LEU A 97 9.63 -8.58 7.00
C LEU A 97 9.30 -9.81 7.86
N SER A 98 8.07 -10.34 7.73
CA SER A 98 7.62 -11.53 8.45
C SER A 98 8.37 -12.78 7.99
N LEU A 99 8.67 -12.87 6.70
CA LEU A 99 9.47 -13.94 6.10
C LEU A 99 10.94 -13.88 6.58
N LEU A 100 11.57 -12.70 6.53
CA LEU A 100 12.93 -12.46 7.07
C LEU A 100 13.05 -12.87 8.54
N LYS A 101 12.02 -12.58 9.35
CA LYS A 101 11.97 -13.00 10.76
C LYS A 101 11.91 -14.52 10.91
N ALA A 102 11.15 -15.23 10.05
CA ALA A 102 11.04 -16.68 10.08
C ALA A 102 12.36 -17.38 9.69
N PHE A 103 13.08 -16.83 8.72
CA PHE A 103 14.38 -17.36 8.29
C PHE A 103 15.48 -17.21 9.36
N GLN A 104 15.47 -16.12 10.14
CA GLN A 104 16.41 -15.93 11.25
C GLN A 104 16.38 -17.09 12.27
N VAL A 105 15.21 -17.70 12.49
CA VAL A 105 15.06 -18.84 13.41
C VAL A 105 15.71 -20.11 12.86
N ARG A 106 15.93 -20.21 11.55
CA ARG A 106 16.40 -21.43 10.86
C ARG A 106 17.91 -21.43 10.55
N PHE A 107 18.59 -20.29 10.55
CA PHE A 107 20.02 -20.23 10.23
C PHE A 107 20.91 -20.53 11.44
N SER A 108 21.92 -21.39 11.23
CA SER A 108 22.96 -21.71 12.22
C SER A 108 24.02 -20.61 12.27
N PRO A 109 24.62 -20.30 13.44
CA PRO A 109 25.63 -19.25 13.61
C PRO A 109 26.83 -19.30 12.63
N LYS A 110 27.09 -20.44 12.00
CA LYS A 110 28.23 -20.64 11.08
C LYS A 110 27.98 -20.15 9.66
N ASP A 111 26.72 -19.98 9.25
CA ASP A 111 26.35 -19.54 7.89
C ASP A 111 26.34 -18.00 7.75
N LEU A 112 26.56 -17.27 8.85
CA LEU A 112 26.46 -15.81 8.98
C LEU A 112 27.73 -15.03 8.59
N ASN A 113 28.80 -15.70 8.13
CA ASN A 113 30.16 -15.14 8.10
C ASN A 113 30.62 -14.49 6.78
N VAL A 114 29.83 -14.52 5.69
CA VAL A 114 30.31 -14.08 4.36
C VAL A 114 29.53 -12.88 3.78
N PHE A 115 28.27 -12.70 4.18
CA PHE A 115 27.47 -11.49 3.98
C PHE A 115 26.85 -11.21 5.35
N SER A 116 27.00 -10.03 5.93
CA SER A 116 26.50 -9.79 7.29
C SER A 116 24.98 -9.61 7.21
N PRO A 117 24.15 -10.63 7.49
CA PRO A 117 22.70 -10.60 7.26
C PRO A 117 22.02 -9.58 8.17
N ALA A 118 22.70 -9.19 9.25
CA ALA A 118 22.31 -8.09 10.12
C ALA A 118 22.33 -6.73 9.39
N ALA A 119 23.31 -6.48 8.52
CA ALA A 119 23.42 -5.21 7.79
C ALA A 119 22.30 -5.08 6.73
N GLU A 120 22.07 -6.11 5.93
CA GLU A 120 20.97 -6.16 4.95
C GLU A 120 19.60 -6.01 5.61
N ARG A 121 19.39 -6.67 6.76
CA ARG A 121 18.16 -6.52 7.55
C ARG A 121 17.96 -5.10 8.07
N ASN A 122 19.02 -4.47 8.56
CA ASN A 122 18.94 -3.09 9.05
C ASN A 122 18.57 -2.15 7.91
N THR A 123 19.17 -2.33 6.72
CA THR A 123 18.83 -1.57 5.51
C THR A 123 17.37 -1.78 5.10
N PHE A 124 16.89 -3.03 5.05
CA PHE A 124 15.50 -3.34 4.72
C PHE A 124 14.52 -2.75 5.74
N THR A 125 14.81 -2.89 7.03
CA THR A 125 13.97 -2.34 8.11
C THR A 125 13.95 -0.82 8.07
N SER A 126 15.07 -0.18 7.72
CA SER A 126 15.14 1.27 7.54
C SER A 126 14.29 1.72 6.36
N MET A 127 14.44 1.06 5.20
CA MET A 127 13.63 1.33 4.02
C MET A 127 12.13 1.21 4.32
N LEU A 128 11.71 0.16 5.02
CA LEU A 128 10.31 -0.03 5.41
C LEU A 128 9.82 1.07 6.35
N LYS A 129 10.65 1.54 7.29
CA LYS A 129 10.31 2.69 8.14
C LYS A 129 10.11 3.96 7.33
N ASP A 130 10.96 4.21 6.34
CA ASP A 130 10.85 5.37 5.47
C ASP A 130 9.55 5.33 4.64
N ILE A 131 9.20 4.15 4.10
CA ILE A 131 7.93 3.93 3.39
C ILE A 131 6.73 4.27 4.29
N LYS A 132 6.72 3.76 5.53
CA LYS A 132 5.64 4.03 6.49
C LYS A 132 5.50 5.53 6.78
N LYS A 133 6.63 6.20 6.98
CA LYS A 133 6.66 7.64 7.23
C LYS A 133 6.14 8.44 6.03
N ASP A 134 6.52 8.08 4.81
CA ASP A 134 6.03 8.73 3.60
C ASP A 134 4.52 8.52 3.41
N ASN A 135 4.02 7.34 3.77
CA ASN A 135 2.59 7.02 3.76
C ASN A 135 1.81 7.82 4.80
N GLU A 136 2.31 7.94 6.03
CA GLU A 136 1.71 8.81 7.07
C GLU A 136 1.60 10.27 6.59
N LEU A 137 2.66 10.80 5.98
CA LEU A 137 2.65 12.14 5.38
C LEU A 137 1.65 12.26 4.23
N SER A 138 1.53 11.23 3.40
CA SER A 138 0.60 11.20 2.27
C SER A 138 -0.85 11.17 2.74
N ILE A 139 -1.17 10.36 3.76
CA ILE A 139 -2.48 10.36 4.42
C ILE A 139 -2.78 11.73 5.01
N SER A 140 -1.82 12.33 5.73
CA SER A 140 -1.98 13.67 6.33
C SER A 140 -2.24 14.75 5.28
N ARG A 141 -1.55 14.71 4.13
CA ARG A 141 -1.78 15.63 3.02
C ARG A 141 -3.14 15.42 2.36
N TYR A 142 -3.55 14.17 2.20
CA TYR A 142 -4.84 13.82 1.62
C TYR A 142 -5.99 14.34 2.49
N ILE A 143 -6.02 14.05 3.80
CA ILE A 143 -7.09 14.52 4.68
C ILE A 143 -7.19 16.04 4.75
N SER A 144 -6.05 16.74 4.63
CA SER A 144 -6.00 18.20 4.70
C SER A 144 -6.49 18.88 3.42
N ARG A 145 -6.78 18.14 2.35
CA ARG A 145 -7.16 18.70 1.04
C ARG A 145 -8.51 18.18 0.59
N ASP A 146 -9.26 19.04 -0.08
CA ASP A 146 -10.47 18.63 -0.78
C ASP A 146 -10.11 17.67 -1.92
N ARG A 147 -10.80 16.52 -1.99
CA ARG A 147 -10.45 15.46 -2.94
C ARG A 147 -10.55 15.89 -4.41
N THR A 148 -11.50 16.76 -4.73
CA THR A 148 -11.80 17.12 -6.14
C THR A 148 -10.97 18.30 -6.62
N THR A 149 -10.76 19.28 -5.75
CA THR A 149 -10.10 20.54 -6.09
C THR A 149 -8.63 20.57 -5.67
N GLY A 150 -8.21 19.67 -4.77
CA GLY A 150 -6.86 19.61 -4.22
C GLY A 150 -6.48 20.79 -3.32
N LYS A 151 -7.43 21.70 -3.04
CA LYS A 151 -7.22 22.87 -2.17
C LYS A 151 -7.20 22.44 -0.72
N LEU A 152 -6.46 23.16 0.11
CA LEU A 152 -6.47 22.93 1.56
C LEU A 152 -7.88 23.15 2.12
N LYS A 153 -8.32 22.26 3.01
CA LYS A 153 -9.53 22.46 3.79
C LYS A 153 -9.26 23.58 4.79
N ILE A 154 -10.00 24.67 4.66
CA ILE A 154 -9.90 25.84 5.55
C ILE A 154 -11.10 25.80 6.49
N ILE A 155 -10.87 26.07 7.79
CA ILE A 155 -11.96 26.25 8.75
C ILE A 155 -12.68 27.55 8.38
N ASN A 156 -13.96 27.46 8.03
CA ASN A 156 -14.75 28.64 7.77
C ASN A 156 -15.25 29.25 9.08
N PHE A 157 -14.47 30.17 9.64
CA PHE A 157 -14.78 30.85 10.90
C PHE A 157 -16.08 31.67 10.87
N SER A 158 -16.57 32.06 9.68
CA SER A 158 -17.82 32.84 9.57
C SER A 158 -19.07 32.05 9.98
N GLN A 159 -19.00 30.72 10.07
CA GLN A 159 -20.10 29.87 10.52
C GLN A 159 -20.32 29.92 12.05
N TYR A 160 -19.36 30.47 12.80
CA TYR A 160 -19.41 30.58 14.26
C TYR A 160 -19.78 31.99 14.76
N TYR A 161 -20.04 32.94 13.85
CA TYR A 161 -20.40 34.32 14.19
C TYR A 161 -21.89 34.64 13.95
N ASN A 162 -22.73 33.62 13.75
CA ASN A 162 -24.19 33.78 13.76
C ASN A 162 -24.73 33.36 15.13
N ASP A 163 -24.51 34.21 16.13
CA ASP A 163 -25.26 34.27 17.41
C ASP A 163 -25.46 35.76 17.76
#